data_AF-A0AA43A404-F1
#
_entry.id   AF-A0AA43A404-F1
#
_cell.length_a   1.000
_cell.length_b   1.000
_cell.length_c   1.000
_cell.angle_alpha   90.00
_cell.angle_beta   90.00
_cell.angle_gamma   90.00
#
_symmetry.space_group_name_H-M   'P 1'
#
loop_
_entity.id
_entity.type
_entity.pdbx_description
1 polymer ?
#
loop_
_entity_poly.entity_id
_entity_poly.type
_entity_poly.pdbx_seq_one_letter_code
_entity_poly.pdbx_strand_id
1 'polypeptide(L)'
;MKQKIQRFVKGKMCQTERSVVQEVPLRLTVNGRELTTLVASPHQLNFLVAGFLRNQGFVDTIDDFLSLGICDDFGVAYVNLVKEIPAQLLPTLTSGCGTGISFNLADTELRPMQQQDVCYHAAAVFALMQELNRRTEQYRSHGGIHSAAVGDDSGLLLHAEDLGRHNTFDRIAGEALFRDLDLAGKMLVTSGRVSTEMVAKAIRLGIVLIASRTSPTNMAIEMCEAAGISLIGYLRGESFELFSHPECVIVTPDPCKIPGVTGVILAGGASLRMQSDKSLLPLQGARFIDHVHGVLNELFDEVLIVTNSPENYTDIDCRKVPDIHVGKGVLAGIHSGLWHANHDKAFIVGCDMPFINTQVVRSICTEADPADVVLPVHAGGFEPLHALYRKNCINAIVEQLDAGQRRIVSFFPQVHVRNLADESWQDVDPQGLSFRNINTPEEYFRLRGGPPDLRLATKEQQERQA
;
A
#
# COMPACT_ATOMS: atom_id res chain seq x y z
N MET A 1 -6.63 -19.11 25.61
CA MET A 1 -7.09 -20.38 26.23
C MET A 1 -7.65 -21.31 25.16
N LYS A 2 -7.31 -22.61 25.13
CA LYS A 2 -7.93 -23.58 24.21
C LYS A 2 -9.10 -24.28 24.90
N GLN A 3 -10.23 -24.36 24.21
CA GLN A 3 -11.43 -25.03 24.68
C GLN A 3 -11.76 -26.21 23.76
N LYS A 4 -12.15 -27.34 24.36
CA LYS A 4 -12.66 -28.49 23.61
C LYS A 4 -14.09 -28.17 23.17
N ILE A 5 -14.33 -28.19 21.87
CA ILE A 5 -15.62 -27.90 21.26
C ILE A 5 -16.10 -29.09 20.43
N GLN A 6 -17.41 -29.16 20.21
CA GLN A 6 -18.01 -30.04 19.21
C GLN A 6 -18.26 -29.24 17.93
N ARG A 7 -17.74 -29.70 16.80
CA ARG A 7 -17.93 -29.11 15.48
C ARG A 7 -18.84 -30.01 14.65
N PHE A 8 -19.90 -29.44 14.09
CA PHE A 8 -20.75 -30.13 13.13
C PHE A 8 -20.26 -29.88 11.71
N VAL A 9 -19.89 -30.94 10.99
CA VAL A 9 -19.45 -30.84 9.58
C VAL A 9 -20.11 -31.96 8.79
N LYS A 10 -20.81 -31.60 7.70
CA LYS A 10 -21.43 -32.55 6.75
C LYS A 10 -22.28 -33.63 7.47
N GLY A 11 -23.14 -33.23 8.40
CA GLY A 11 -24.04 -34.16 9.10
C GLY A 11 -23.42 -34.94 10.26
N LYS A 12 -22.13 -34.75 10.57
CA LYS A 12 -21.43 -35.46 11.65
C LYS A 12 -20.93 -34.50 12.71
N MET A 13 -21.01 -34.94 13.97
CA MET A 13 -20.38 -34.26 15.09
C MET A 13 -18.95 -34.77 15.28
N CYS A 14 -17.99 -33.85 15.36
CA CYS A 14 -16.59 -34.17 15.60
C CYS A 14 -16.02 -33.27 16.69
N GLN A 15 -15.22 -33.83 17.60
CA GLN A 15 -14.58 -33.06 18.65
C GLN A 15 -13.32 -32.38 18.10
N THR A 16 -13.14 -31.11 18.42
CA THR A 16 -11.96 -30.33 18.03
C THR A 16 -11.61 -29.34 19.13
N GLU A 17 -10.43 -28.74 19.07
CA GLU A 17 -10.01 -27.69 19.99
C GLU A 17 -9.97 -26.36 19.26
N ARG A 18 -10.45 -25.32 19.93
CA ARG A 18 -10.39 -23.95 19.41
C ARG A 18 -9.89 -23.01 20.49
N SER A 19 -9.03 -22.08 20.11
CA SER A 19 -8.69 -20.98 21.00
C SER A 19 -9.89 -20.05 21.15
N VAL A 20 -10.16 -19.62 22.37
CA VAL A 20 -11.19 -18.64 22.69
C VAL A 20 -10.54 -17.38 23.24
N VAL A 21 -11.12 -16.24 22.90
CA VAL A 21 -10.75 -14.94 23.48
C VAL A 21 -11.04 -14.97 24.97
N GLN A 22 -10.12 -14.40 25.75
CA GLN A 22 -10.32 -14.19 27.18
C GLN A 22 -10.86 -12.78 27.41
N GLU A 23 -11.79 -12.70 28.33
CA GLU A 23 -12.40 -11.46 28.81
C GLU A 23 -12.02 -11.29 30.27
N VAL A 24 -11.45 -10.13 30.62
CA VAL A 24 -11.00 -9.82 31.97
C VAL A 24 -11.70 -8.54 32.44
N PRO A 25 -12.43 -8.58 33.57
CA PRO A 25 -12.88 -7.39 34.25
C PRO A 25 -11.70 -6.77 35.02
N LEU A 26 -11.34 -5.55 34.66
CA LEU A 26 -10.29 -4.77 35.29
C LEU A 26 -10.91 -3.62 36.09
N ARG A 27 -10.95 -3.78 37.41
CA ARG A 27 -11.47 -2.76 38.32
C ARG A 27 -10.45 -1.64 38.50
N LEU A 28 -10.82 -0.43 38.12
CA LEU A 28 -9.96 0.74 38.13
C LEU A 28 -10.25 1.62 39.35
N THR A 29 -9.25 1.78 40.20
CA THR A 29 -9.24 2.70 41.33
C THR A 29 -8.27 3.83 41.04
N VAL A 30 -8.72 5.09 41.18
CA VAL A 30 -7.92 6.27 40.92
C VAL A 30 -7.99 7.20 42.13
N ASN A 31 -6.85 7.65 42.65
CA ASN A 31 -6.72 8.45 43.88
C ASN A 31 -7.50 7.86 45.06
N GLY A 32 -7.46 6.53 45.22
CA GLY A 32 -8.16 5.80 46.29
C GLY A 32 -9.67 5.62 46.10
N ARG A 33 -10.26 6.08 44.98
CA ARG A 33 -11.68 5.94 44.66
C ARG A 33 -11.90 4.96 43.51
N GLU A 34 -12.82 4.02 43.68
CA GLU A 34 -13.25 3.13 42.59
C GLU A 34 -13.96 3.95 41.50
N LEU A 35 -13.38 3.96 40.30
CA LEU A 35 -13.84 4.78 39.18
C LEU A 35 -14.79 4.00 38.27
N THR A 36 -14.36 2.83 37.81
CA THR A 36 -15.12 1.98 36.88
C THR A 36 -14.52 0.57 36.81
N THR A 37 -15.19 -0.36 36.11
CA THR A 37 -14.62 -1.65 35.71
C THR A 37 -14.57 -1.71 34.18
N LEU A 38 -13.36 -1.90 33.64
CA LEU A 38 -13.13 -2.07 32.20
C LEU A 38 -13.17 -3.55 31.85
N VAL A 39 -13.93 -3.93 30.84
CA VAL A 39 -13.98 -5.30 30.34
C VAL A 39 -13.12 -5.38 29.08
N ALA A 40 -12.04 -6.16 29.11
CA ALA A 40 -11.01 -6.09 28.08
C ALA A 40 -10.26 -7.41 27.84
N SER A 41 -9.40 -7.42 26.83
CA SER A 41 -8.45 -8.51 26.60
C SER A 41 -7.26 -8.45 27.56
N PRO A 42 -6.68 -9.60 27.98
CA PRO A 42 -5.75 -9.72 29.12
C PRO A 42 -4.31 -9.29 28.83
N HIS A 43 -4.06 -8.48 27.80
CA HIS A 43 -2.71 -8.04 27.43
C HIS A 43 -2.61 -6.52 27.56
N GLN A 44 -1.39 -5.99 27.73
CA GLN A 44 -1.09 -4.56 27.70
C GLN A 44 -2.07 -3.68 28.49
N LEU A 45 -2.53 -4.16 29.66
CA LEU A 45 -3.57 -3.48 30.44
C LEU A 45 -3.14 -2.08 30.90
N ASN A 46 -1.83 -1.83 30.99
CA ASN A 46 -1.25 -0.53 31.29
C ASN A 46 -1.60 0.51 30.22
N PHE A 47 -1.53 0.14 28.94
CA PHE A 47 -1.93 1.03 27.84
C PHE A 47 -3.44 1.25 27.85
N LEU A 48 -4.24 0.22 28.15
CA LEU A 48 -5.67 0.37 28.29
C LEU A 48 -6.03 1.39 29.39
N VAL A 49 -5.49 1.24 30.59
CA VAL A 49 -5.80 2.12 31.73
C VAL A 49 -5.33 3.56 31.47
N ALA A 50 -4.08 3.72 31.02
CA ALA A 50 -3.53 5.05 30.77
C ALA A 50 -4.31 5.79 29.68
N GLY A 51 -4.61 5.11 28.57
CA GLY A 51 -5.33 5.74 27.48
C GLY A 51 -6.82 5.89 27.72
N PHE A 52 -7.45 5.03 28.55
CA PHE A 52 -8.79 5.30 29.06
C PHE A 52 -8.79 6.63 29.81
N LEU A 53 -7.89 6.83 30.77
CA LEU A 53 -7.81 8.09 31.53
C LEU A 53 -7.55 9.30 30.61
N ARG A 54 -6.68 9.15 29.60
CA ARG A 54 -6.41 10.20 28.60
C ARG A 54 -7.66 10.55 27.80
N ASN A 55 -8.35 9.55 27.28
CA ASN A 55 -9.58 9.74 26.50
C ASN A 55 -10.77 10.21 27.34
N GLN A 56 -10.74 10.04 28.66
CA GLN A 56 -11.71 10.68 29.56
C GLN A 56 -11.31 12.13 29.89
N GLY A 57 -10.03 12.51 29.73
CA GLY A 57 -9.52 13.85 30.02
C GLY A 57 -9.02 14.02 31.45
N PHE A 58 -8.71 12.92 32.13
CA PHE A 58 -8.09 12.98 33.46
C PHE A 58 -6.58 13.25 33.38
N VAL A 59 -5.96 12.93 32.25
CA VAL A 59 -4.52 13.06 32.01
C VAL A 59 -4.26 13.55 30.59
N ASP A 60 -3.22 14.34 30.42
CA ASP A 60 -2.75 14.86 29.14
C ASP A 60 -1.37 14.28 28.81
N THR A 61 -0.52 14.15 29.82
CA THR A 61 0.88 13.70 29.71
C THR A 61 1.18 12.55 30.67
N ILE A 62 2.32 11.88 30.48
CA ILE A 62 2.75 10.81 31.39
C ILE A 62 3.06 11.35 32.79
N ASP A 63 3.44 12.63 32.91
CA ASP A 63 3.77 13.30 34.17
C ASP A 63 2.54 13.54 35.06
N ASP A 64 1.33 13.42 34.51
CA ASP A 64 0.09 13.46 35.31
C ASP A 64 -0.05 12.21 36.21
N PHE A 65 0.74 11.15 35.98
CA PHE A 65 0.73 9.92 36.78
C PHE A 65 1.81 9.96 37.87
N LEU A 66 1.39 9.88 39.13
CA LEU A 66 2.29 9.60 40.26
C LEU A 66 2.66 8.11 40.32
N SER A 67 1.68 7.24 40.03
CA SER A 67 1.90 5.79 39.93
C SER A 67 0.78 5.11 39.15
N LEU A 68 1.12 4.09 38.36
CA LEU A 68 0.17 3.18 37.73
C LEU A 68 0.58 1.74 38.03
N GLY A 69 -0.26 1.01 38.75
CA GLY A 69 -0.04 -0.39 39.12
C GLY A 69 -1.18 -1.26 38.61
N ILE A 70 -0.83 -2.41 38.04
CA ILE A 70 -1.81 -3.39 37.57
C ILE A 70 -1.48 -4.74 38.16
N CYS A 71 -2.51 -5.41 38.66
CA CYS A 71 -2.43 -6.80 39.07
C CYS A 71 -3.40 -7.63 38.23
N ASP A 72 -2.83 -8.27 37.21
CA ASP A 72 -3.56 -9.09 36.23
C ASP A 72 -4.25 -10.28 36.90
N ASP A 73 -3.64 -10.87 37.94
CA ASP A 73 -4.17 -12.02 38.67
C ASP A 73 -5.49 -11.72 39.39
N PHE A 74 -5.65 -10.49 39.90
CA PHE A 74 -6.84 -10.05 40.61
C PHE A 74 -7.75 -9.14 39.78
N GLY A 75 -7.37 -8.80 38.55
CA GLY A 75 -8.14 -7.89 37.69
C GLY A 75 -8.32 -6.52 38.33
N VAL A 76 -7.25 -5.97 38.92
CA VAL A 76 -7.29 -4.63 39.57
C VAL A 76 -6.22 -3.71 39.01
N ALA A 77 -6.57 -2.44 38.84
CA ALA A 77 -5.68 -1.36 38.49
C ALA A 77 -5.78 -0.23 39.53
N TYR A 78 -4.64 0.20 40.05
CA TYR A 78 -4.51 1.31 40.98
C TYR A 78 -3.71 2.42 40.35
N VAL A 79 -4.30 3.62 40.30
CA VAL A 79 -3.68 4.80 39.72
C VAL A 79 -3.69 5.92 40.74
N ASN A 80 -2.57 6.62 40.88
CA ASN A 80 -2.50 7.89 41.58
C ASN A 80 -2.12 8.96 40.57
N LEU A 81 -2.92 9.99 40.46
CA LEU A 81 -2.73 11.13 39.58
C LEU A 81 -2.28 12.35 40.37
N VAL A 82 -1.60 13.28 39.70
CA VAL A 82 -1.24 14.59 40.26
C VAL A 82 -2.49 15.43 40.52
N LYS A 83 -3.47 15.36 39.60
CA LYS A 83 -4.74 16.10 39.66
C LYS A 83 -5.77 15.35 40.49
N GLU A 84 -6.63 16.10 41.18
CA GLU A 84 -7.80 15.55 41.86
C GLU A 84 -8.91 15.19 40.87
N ILE A 85 -9.69 14.16 41.19
CA ILE A 85 -10.81 13.71 40.36
C ILE A 85 -12.09 14.38 40.87
N PRO A 86 -12.97 14.86 39.98
CA PRO A 86 -14.23 15.46 40.40
C PRO A 86 -15.06 14.54 41.30
N ALA A 87 -15.64 15.12 42.36
CA ALA A 87 -16.43 14.39 43.34
C ALA A 87 -17.68 13.73 42.71
N GLN A 88 -18.28 14.39 41.72
CA GLN A 88 -19.40 13.85 40.94
C GLN A 88 -18.96 13.57 39.51
N LEU A 89 -19.05 12.31 39.12
CA LEU A 89 -18.86 11.85 37.76
C LEU A 89 -20.21 11.32 37.28
N LEU A 90 -20.72 11.89 36.19
CA LEU A 90 -21.95 11.42 35.55
C LEU A 90 -21.54 10.52 34.36
N PRO A 91 -21.63 9.18 34.50
CA PRO A 91 -21.36 8.30 33.38
C PRO A 91 -22.46 8.49 32.33
N THR A 92 -22.06 8.79 31.11
CA THR A 92 -22.95 8.75 29.96
C THR A 92 -22.90 7.35 29.38
N LEU A 93 -24.03 6.66 29.41
CA LEU A 93 -24.18 5.39 28.70
C LEU A 93 -24.12 5.66 27.20
N THR A 94 -23.06 5.20 26.56
CA THR A 94 -22.93 5.29 25.11
C THR A 94 -23.62 4.11 24.46
N SER A 95 -24.06 4.25 23.20
CA SER A 95 -24.81 3.21 22.48
C SER A 95 -23.96 1.97 22.11
N GLY A 96 -22.72 1.87 22.59
CA GLY A 96 -21.80 0.78 22.28
C GLY A 96 -21.84 -0.34 23.31
N CYS A 97 -22.31 -1.53 22.92
CA CYS A 97 -22.16 -2.82 23.63
C CYS A 97 -22.43 -2.84 25.16
N GLY A 98 -23.10 -1.83 25.73
CA GLY A 98 -23.42 -1.72 27.16
C GLY A 98 -22.24 -1.45 28.09
N THR A 99 -21.00 -1.34 27.58
CA THR A 99 -19.75 -1.28 28.36
C THR A 99 -18.90 -0.02 28.09
N GLY A 100 -19.23 0.77 27.06
CA GLY A 100 -18.57 2.05 26.78
C GLY A 100 -19.00 3.12 27.78
N ILE A 101 -18.21 3.31 28.83
CA ILE A 101 -18.41 4.35 29.84
C ILE A 101 -17.62 5.59 29.43
N SER A 102 -18.32 6.71 29.26
CA SER A 102 -17.72 8.04 29.11
C SER A 102 -18.13 8.94 30.26
N PHE A 103 -17.22 9.74 30.79
CA PHE A 103 -17.49 10.71 31.84
C PHE A 103 -17.58 12.11 31.22
N ASN A 104 -18.67 12.83 31.48
CA ASN A 104 -18.76 14.24 31.11
C ASN A 104 -18.02 15.07 32.16
N LEU A 105 -16.74 15.37 31.90
CA LEU A 105 -16.00 16.38 32.66
C LEU A 105 -16.40 17.77 32.14
N ALA A 106 -16.85 18.64 33.05
CA ALA A 106 -17.46 19.94 32.75
C ALA A 106 -16.58 20.89 31.91
N ASP A 107 -15.25 20.69 31.93
CA ASP A 107 -14.27 21.53 31.21
C ASP A 107 -13.72 20.88 29.91
N THR A 108 -14.18 19.68 29.54
CA THR A 108 -13.82 19.07 28.24
C THR A 108 -14.88 19.37 27.18
N GLU A 109 -15.04 20.64 26.83
CA GLU A 109 -15.60 20.96 25.52
C GLU A 109 -14.66 20.35 24.48
N LEU A 110 -15.19 19.43 23.66
CA LEU A 110 -14.50 18.93 22.49
C LEU A 110 -14.27 20.14 21.59
N ARG A 111 -13.06 20.71 21.66
CA ARG A 111 -12.69 21.84 20.81
C ARG A 111 -12.70 21.32 19.37
N PRO A 112 -13.40 22.00 18.44
CA PRO A 112 -13.25 21.72 17.03
C PRO A 112 -11.75 21.73 16.73
N MET A 113 -11.27 20.72 16.01
CA MET A 113 -9.90 20.76 15.55
C MET A 113 -9.73 22.04 14.73
N GLN A 114 -8.69 22.84 15.01
CA GLN A 114 -8.28 23.86 14.04
C GLN A 114 -8.04 23.11 12.73
N GLN A 115 -8.68 23.54 11.64
CA GLN A 115 -8.51 22.95 10.31
C GLN A 115 -7.02 22.71 10.08
N GLN A 116 -6.61 21.46 10.19
CA GLN A 116 -5.29 21.04 9.79
C GLN A 116 -5.42 20.73 8.31
N ASP A 117 -4.61 21.39 7.47
CA ASP A 117 -4.52 21.14 6.03
C ASP A 117 -3.89 19.76 5.71
N VAL A 118 -4.12 18.76 6.56
CA VAL A 118 -3.55 17.42 6.43
C VAL A 118 -4.55 16.58 5.66
N CYS A 119 -4.20 16.33 4.39
CA CYS A 119 -4.93 15.44 3.51
C CYS A 119 -4.13 14.15 3.30
N TYR A 120 -4.82 13.03 3.14
CA TYR A 120 -4.20 11.73 2.94
C TYR A 120 -4.53 11.12 1.59
N HIS A 121 -3.56 10.46 0.96
CA HIS A 121 -3.84 9.72 -0.27
C HIS A 121 -4.75 8.51 0.00
N ALA A 122 -5.73 8.27 -0.87
CA ALA A 122 -6.58 7.09 -0.79
C ALA A 122 -5.76 5.79 -0.70
N ALA A 123 -4.65 5.71 -1.45
CA ALA A 123 -3.70 4.59 -1.41
C ALA A 123 -3.09 4.36 -0.02
N ALA A 124 -2.78 5.42 0.74
CA ALA A 124 -2.23 5.30 2.09
C ALA A 124 -3.28 4.72 3.06
N VAL A 125 -4.54 5.13 2.93
CA VAL A 125 -5.66 4.56 3.73
C VAL A 125 -5.81 3.06 3.45
N PHE A 126 -5.77 2.65 2.18
CA PHE A 126 -5.80 1.24 1.81
C PHE A 126 -4.60 0.47 2.37
N ALA A 127 -3.38 1.00 2.20
CA ALA A 127 -2.15 0.38 2.69
C ALA A 127 -2.18 0.17 4.21
N LEU A 128 -2.64 1.18 4.97
CA LEU A 128 -2.75 1.08 6.42
C LEU A 128 -3.78 0.03 6.85
N MET A 129 -4.91 -0.06 6.16
CA MET A 129 -5.92 -1.09 6.43
C MET A 129 -5.43 -2.49 6.06
N GLN A 130 -4.67 -2.64 4.97
CA GLN A 130 -4.02 -3.90 4.61
C GLN A 130 -3.02 -4.33 5.68
N GLU A 131 -2.20 -3.42 6.20
CA GLU A 131 -1.25 -3.71 7.28
C GLU A 131 -1.97 -4.10 8.58
N LEU A 132 -3.08 -3.42 8.94
CA LEU A 132 -3.93 -3.82 10.07
C LEU A 132 -4.45 -5.25 9.89
N ASN A 133 -4.96 -5.59 8.72
CA ASN A 133 -5.46 -6.93 8.41
C ASN A 133 -4.33 -7.97 8.49
N ARG A 134 -3.15 -7.68 7.94
CA ARG A 134 -1.98 -8.58 7.95
C ARG A 134 -1.56 -8.92 9.38
N ARG A 135 -1.52 -7.92 10.28
CA ARG A 135 -1.23 -8.14 11.70
C ARG A 135 -2.33 -8.96 12.37
N THR A 136 -3.60 -8.66 12.10
CA THR A 136 -4.74 -9.40 12.66
C THR A 136 -4.76 -10.87 12.20
N GLU A 137 -4.37 -11.16 10.96
CA GLU A 137 -4.33 -12.52 10.40
C GLU A 137 -3.26 -13.40 11.04
N GLN A 138 -2.14 -12.83 11.47
CA GLN A 138 -1.14 -13.57 12.26
C GLN A 138 -1.70 -14.05 13.60
N TYR A 139 -2.71 -13.36 14.15
CA TYR A 139 -3.36 -13.66 15.44
C TYR A 139 -4.73 -14.36 15.33
N ARG A 140 -5.21 -14.66 14.11
CA ARG A 140 -6.58 -15.15 13.77
C ARG A 140 -7.02 -16.48 14.42
N SER A 141 -6.20 -17.05 15.30
CA SER A 141 -6.56 -18.26 16.05
C SER A 141 -7.74 -18.06 17.02
N HIS A 142 -8.07 -16.82 17.42
CA HIS A 142 -9.08 -16.55 18.47
C HIS A 142 -10.45 -16.10 17.94
N GLY A 143 -10.53 -15.30 16.87
CA GLY A 143 -11.79 -14.71 16.35
C GLY A 143 -12.49 -13.79 17.37
N GLY A 144 -13.28 -12.80 16.93
CA GLY A 144 -14.07 -11.97 17.85
C GLY A 144 -13.31 -10.90 18.65
N ILE A 145 -12.14 -10.47 18.17
CA ILE A 145 -11.45 -9.25 18.64
C ILE A 145 -11.57 -8.14 17.59
N HIS A 146 -11.60 -6.92 18.07
CA HIS A 146 -11.45 -5.71 17.29
C HIS A 146 -9.98 -5.30 17.23
N SER A 147 -9.62 -4.61 16.16
CA SER A 147 -8.27 -4.11 15.94
C SER A 147 -8.37 -2.69 15.38
N ALA A 148 -7.45 -1.83 15.78
CA ALA A 148 -7.29 -0.49 15.25
C ALA A 148 -5.80 -0.18 15.04
N ALA A 149 -5.53 0.77 14.14
CA ALA A 149 -4.19 1.22 13.84
C ALA A 149 -4.19 2.72 13.56
N VAL A 150 -3.10 3.39 13.94
CA VAL A 150 -2.83 4.79 13.60
C VAL A 150 -1.60 4.84 12.70
N GLY A 151 -1.65 5.70 11.70
CA GLY A 151 -0.57 5.88 10.73
C GLY A 151 -0.62 7.24 10.05
N ASP A 152 0.29 7.40 9.10
CA ASP A 152 0.34 8.50 8.14
C ASP A 152 0.82 7.96 6.78
N ASP A 153 1.19 8.83 5.84
CA ASP A 153 1.69 8.42 4.51
C ASP A 153 2.99 7.58 4.58
N SER A 154 3.74 7.64 5.70
CA SER A 154 4.92 6.79 5.90
C SER A 154 4.55 5.37 6.36
N GLY A 155 3.30 5.15 6.75
CA GLY A 155 2.75 3.85 7.12
C GLY A 155 2.28 3.77 8.57
N LEU A 156 2.30 2.55 9.11
CA LEU A 156 1.77 2.23 10.43
C LEU A 156 2.69 2.75 11.56
N LEU A 157 2.11 3.51 12.50
CA LEU A 157 2.78 3.98 13.71
C LEU A 157 2.42 3.14 14.94
N LEU A 158 1.13 2.91 15.16
CA LEU A 158 0.60 2.18 16.32
C LEU A 158 -0.48 1.19 15.90
N HIS A 159 -0.62 0.10 16.63
CA HIS A 159 -1.65 -0.92 16.44
C HIS A 159 -2.09 -1.46 17.80
N ALA A 160 -3.39 -1.66 17.96
CA ALA A 160 -3.96 -2.28 19.14
C ALA A 160 -5.08 -3.25 18.80
N GLU A 161 -5.26 -4.26 19.65
CA GLU A 161 -6.37 -5.20 19.60
C GLU A 161 -7.07 -5.26 20.95
N ASP A 162 -8.37 -5.55 20.94
CA ASP A 162 -9.14 -5.81 22.14
C ASP A 162 -10.49 -6.45 21.81
N LEU A 163 -11.13 -7.10 22.79
CA LEU A 163 -12.52 -7.52 22.70
C LEU A 163 -13.46 -6.34 22.42
N GLY A 164 -13.21 -5.19 23.04
CA GLY A 164 -13.98 -3.96 22.87
C GLY A 164 -13.37 -3.03 21.83
N ARG A 165 -14.15 -2.60 20.84
CA ARG A 165 -13.66 -1.62 19.85
C ARG A 165 -13.28 -0.27 20.46
N HIS A 166 -13.91 0.15 21.56
CA HIS A 166 -13.53 1.39 22.26
C HIS A 166 -12.17 1.24 22.97
N ASN A 167 -11.90 0.04 23.50
CA ASN A 167 -10.64 -0.27 24.17
C ASN A 167 -9.45 -0.24 23.20
N THR A 168 -9.64 -0.50 21.90
CA THR A 168 -8.53 -0.39 20.94
C THR A 168 -8.04 1.06 20.83
N PHE A 169 -8.95 2.04 20.91
CA PHE A 169 -8.58 3.47 20.89
C PHE A 169 -7.95 3.89 22.21
N ASP A 170 -8.44 3.37 23.33
CA ASP A 170 -7.82 3.59 24.64
C ASP A 170 -6.39 2.99 24.67
N ARG A 171 -6.18 1.79 24.13
CA ARG A 171 -4.84 1.22 24.04
C ARG A 171 -3.89 2.04 23.17
N ILE A 172 -4.35 2.50 22.01
CA ILE A 172 -3.58 3.40 21.14
C ILE A 172 -3.22 4.68 21.90
N ALA A 173 -4.19 5.29 22.57
CA ALA A 173 -3.99 6.52 23.34
C ALA A 173 -2.96 6.35 24.47
N GLY A 174 -3.00 5.21 25.17
CA GLY A 174 -2.08 4.89 26.24
C GLY A 174 -0.69 4.57 25.71
N GLU A 175 -0.58 3.73 24.68
CA GLU A 175 0.73 3.43 24.07
C GLU A 175 1.39 4.69 23.50
N ALA A 176 0.62 5.57 22.86
CA ALA A 176 1.10 6.87 22.41
C ALA A 176 1.62 7.72 23.58
N LEU A 177 0.92 7.72 24.72
CA LEU A 177 1.33 8.44 25.92
C LEU A 177 2.66 7.93 26.48
N PHE A 178 2.84 6.60 26.55
CA PHE A 178 4.09 5.99 27.03
C PHE A 178 5.27 6.18 26.08
N ARG A 179 5.00 6.36 24.78
CA ARG A 179 6.02 6.57 23.74
C ARG A 179 6.29 8.04 23.44
N ASP A 180 5.60 8.95 24.13
CA ASP A 180 5.61 10.39 23.82
C ASP A 180 5.35 10.67 22.33
N LEU A 181 4.39 9.93 21.75
CA LEU A 181 4.02 10.03 20.35
C LEU A 181 2.80 10.94 20.19
N ASP A 182 2.97 12.02 19.44
CA ASP A 182 1.86 12.88 19.04
C ASP A 182 1.04 12.23 17.91
N LEU A 183 -0.26 12.13 18.14
CA LEU A 183 -1.22 11.58 17.17
C LEU A 183 -2.00 12.67 16.45
N ALA A 184 -1.76 13.95 16.77
CA ALA A 184 -2.38 15.06 16.08
C ALA A 184 -2.09 15.01 14.58
N GLY A 185 -3.14 15.18 13.78
CA GLY A 185 -3.06 15.15 12.32
C GLY A 185 -2.96 13.76 11.71
N LYS A 186 -2.98 12.67 12.50
CA LYS A 186 -2.82 11.31 11.98
C LYS A 186 -4.14 10.71 11.50
N MET A 187 -4.03 9.66 10.69
CA MET A 187 -5.16 8.84 10.29
C MET A 187 -5.30 7.60 11.18
N LEU A 188 -6.52 7.16 11.41
CA LEU A 188 -6.84 5.96 12.18
C LEU A 188 -7.71 5.02 11.35
N VAL A 189 -7.32 3.74 11.26
CA VAL A 189 -8.14 2.67 10.68
C VAL A 189 -8.66 1.72 11.77
N THR A 190 -9.88 1.21 11.61
CA THR A 190 -10.50 0.29 12.59
C THR A 190 -11.33 -0.82 11.95
N SER A 191 -11.33 -1.98 12.60
CA SER A 191 -12.04 -3.17 12.14
C SER A 191 -13.53 -3.20 12.54
N GLY A 192 -13.94 -2.33 13.47
CA GLY A 192 -15.30 -2.23 14.02
C GLY A 192 -16.06 -0.97 13.59
N ARG A 193 -17.35 -0.88 13.96
CA ARG A 193 -18.23 0.24 13.63
C ARG A 193 -17.79 1.54 14.29
N VAL A 194 -18.00 2.67 13.61
CA VAL A 194 -17.71 4.00 14.14
C VAL A 194 -18.96 4.57 14.80
N SER A 195 -18.93 4.69 16.13
CA SER A 195 -19.97 5.33 16.95
C SER A 195 -19.49 6.69 17.48
N THR A 196 -20.39 7.49 18.05
CA THR A 196 -20.05 8.79 18.68
C THR A 196 -18.93 8.68 19.71
N GLU A 197 -18.92 7.61 20.51
CA GLU A 197 -17.82 7.34 21.45
C GLU A 197 -16.45 7.19 20.75
N MET A 198 -16.41 6.48 19.62
CA MET A 198 -15.18 6.28 18.86
C MET A 198 -14.68 7.62 18.29
N VAL A 199 -15.60 8.43 17.76
CA VAL A 199 -15.28 9.77 17.24
C VAL A 199 -14.81 10.70 18.35
N ALA A 200 -15.46 10.71 19.52
CA ALA A 200 -15.06 11.52 20.66
C ALA A 200 -13.62 11.21 21.13
N LYS A 201 -13.25 9.92 21.17
CA LYS A 201 -11.88 9.49 21.48
C LYS A 201 -10.90 9.95 20.39
N ALA A 202 -11.26 9.80 19.12
CA ALA A 202 -10.43 10.25 18.01
C ALA A 202 -10.18 11.77 18.03
N ILE A 203 -11.20 12.59 18.32
CA ILE A 203 -11.07 14.05 18.48
C ILE A 203 -10.07 14.38 19.60
N ARG A 204 -10.15 13.71 20.74
CA ARG A 204 -9.22 13.94 21.87
C ARG A 204 -7.77 13.55 21.56
N LEU A 205 -7.57 12.67 20.59
CA LEU A 205 -6.25 12.29 20.09
C LEU A 205 -5.77 13.17 18.94
N GLY A 206 -6.58 14.11 18.46
CA GLY A 206 -6.26 14.95 17.31
C GLY A 206 -6.25 14.18 15.98
N ILE A 207 -6.98 13.07 15.88
CA ILE A 207 -7.10 12.30 14.64
C ILE A 207 -7.98 13.06 13.64
N VAL A 208 -7.49 13.23 12.41
CA VAL A 208 -8.17 13.99 11.36
C VAL A 208 -8.90 13.12 10.34
N LEU A 209 -8.59 11.82 10.30
CA LEU A 209 -9.24 10.85 9.41
C LEU A 209 -9.51 9.54 10.15
N ILE A 210 -10.76 9.09 10.14
CA ILE A 210 -11.17 7.79 10.69
C ILE A 210 -11.68 6.93 9.54
N ALA A 211 -11.09 5.76 9.35
CA ALA A 211 -11.51 4.80 8.34
C ALA A 211 -11.92 3.46 8.98
N SER A 212 -13.06 2.92 8.57
CA SER A 212 -13.61 1.68 9.11
C SER A 212 -13.90 0.65 8.04
N ARG A 213 -13.64 -0.62 8.36
CA ARG A 213 -14.09 -1.78 7.58
C ARG A 213 -15.61 -1.92 7.49
N THR A 214 -16.34 -1.22 8.36
CA THR A 214 -17.78 -1.39 8.57
C THR A 214 -18.48 -0.02 8.60
N SER A 215 -19.73 0.02 9.05
CA SER A 215 -20.58 1.20 8.97
C SER A 215 -20.33 2.20 10.11
N PRO A 216 -20.40 3.51 9.81
CA PRO A 216 -20.61 4.54 10.82
C PRO A 216 -22.09 4.62 11.25
N THR A 217 -22.37 5.27 12.38
CA THR A 217 -23.73 5.69 12.80
C THR A 217 -24.04 7.11 12.34
N ASN A 218 -25.32 7.47 12.14
CA ASN A 218 -25.72 8.83 11.77
C ASN A 218 -25.14 9.91 12.71
N MET A 219 -25.23 9.71 14.02
CA MET A 219 -24.67 10.66 14.99
C MET A 219 -23.13 10.74 14.94
N ALA A 220 -22.45 9.68 14.48
CA ALA A 220 -21.00 9.73 14.30
C ALA A 220 -20.62 10.56 13.07
N ILE A 221 -21.42 10.48 12.00
CA ILE A 221 -21.25 11.31 10.80
C ILE A 221 -21.43 12.79 11.17
N GLU A 222 -22.52 13.13 11.86
CA GLU A 222 -22.79 14.50 12.33
C GLU A 222 -21.66 15.03 13.22
N MET A 223 -21.11 14.19 14.10
CA MET A 223 -20.01 14.55 14.97
C MET A 223 -18.69 14.76 14.21
N CYS A 224 -18.42 13.96 13.18
CA CYS A 224 -17.25 14.13 12.32
C CYS A 224 -17.33 15.42 11.49
N GLU A 225 -18.50 15.73 10.92
CA GLU A 225 -18.77 16.99 10.21
C GLU A 225 -18.53 18.22 11.09
N ALA A 226 -19.01 18.17 12.34
CA ALA A 226 -18.78 19.27 13.29
C ALA A 226 -17.31 19.40 13.73
N ALA A 227 -16.55 18.31 13.68
CA ALA A 227 -15.19 18.24 14.18
C ALA A 227 -14.10 18.45 13.11
N GLY A 228 -14.46 18.48 11.81
CA GLY A 228 -13.48 18.54 10.73
C GLY A 228 -12.80 17.20 10.44
N ILE A 229 -13.42 16.06 10.80
CA ILE A 229 -12.84 14.73 10.64
C ILE A 229 -13.37 14.04 9.39
N SER A 230 -12.46 13.58 8.54
CA SER A 230 -12.82 12.79 7.37
C SER A 230 -13.20 11.37 7.78
N LEU A 231 -14.43 10.95 7.48
CA LEU A 231 -14.99 9.66 7.91
C LEU A 231 -15.18 8.74 6.72
N ILE A 232 -14.44 7.63 6.72
CA ILE A 232 -14.52 6.58 5.72
C ILE A 232 -15.17 5.34 6.34
N GLY A 233 -16.17 4.79 5.68
CA GLY A 233 -16.81 3.52 6.02
C GLY A 233 -16.65 2.49 4.92
N TYR A 234 -16.99 1.24 5.25
CA TYR A 234 -17.00 0.12 4.31
C TYR A 234 -15.66 -0.09 3.55
N LEU A 235 -14.53 0.29 4.14
CA LEU A 235 -13.19 0.14 3.55
C LEU A 235 -12.85 -1.35 3.35
N ARG A 236 -12.85 -1.80 2.09
CA ARG A 236 -12.63 -3.21 1.70
C ARG A 236 -12.01 -3.31 0.31
N GLY A 237 -11.02 -4.19 0.19
CA GLY A 237 -10.27 -4.34 -1.07
C GLY A 237 -9.68 -3.00 -1.47
N GLU A 238 -10.10 -2.51 -2.63
CA GLU A 238 -9.68 -1.24 -3.24
C GLU A 238 -10.84 -0.21 -3.29
N SER A 239 -11.84 -0.37 -2.43
CA SER A 239 -13.00 0.54 -2.37
C SER A 239 -13.32 0.98 -0.95
N PHE A 240 -13.91 2.16 -0.82
CA PHE A 240 -14.52 2.67 0.41
C PHE A 240 -15.63 3.68 0.11
N GLU A 241 -16.42 4.00 1.13
CA GLU A 241 -17.46 5.04 1.07
C GLU A 241 -17.08 6.18 2.01
N LEU A 242 -17.18 7.42 1.55
CA LEU A 242 -16.83 8.60 2.32
C LEU A 242 -18.09 9.31 2.82
N PHE A 243 -18.15 9.57 4.13
CA PHE A 243 -19.32 10.08 4.84
C PHE A 243 -19.18 11.51 5.35
N SER A 244 -17.95 12.03 5.50
CA SER A 244 -17.70 13.42 5.88
C SER A 244 -16.33 13.90 5.38
N HIS A 245 -16.21 15.21 5.10
CA HIS A 245 -14.98 15.90 4.69
C HIS A 245 -14.17 15.21 3.56
N PRO A 246 -14.72 15.05 2.34
CA PRO A 246 -14.02 14.45 1.19
C PRO A 246 -12.74 15.19 0.79
N GLU A 247 -12.68 16.49 1.03
CA GLU A 247 -11.54 17.34 0.71
C GLU A 247 -10.24 16.90 1.39
N CYS A 248 -10.32 16.18 2.50
CA CYS A 248 -9.17 15.65 3.23
C CYS A 248 -8.62 14.33 2.66
N VAL A 249 -9.21 13.81 1.58
CA VAL A 249 -8.77 12.57 0.91
C VAL A 249 -8.34 12.87 -0.51
N ILE A 250 -7.05 12.72 -0.77
CA ILE A 250 -6.47 12.88 -2.10
C ILE A 250 -6.70 11.59 -2.87
N VAL A 251 -7.65 11.64 -3.79
CA VAL A 251 -7.79 10.61 -4.81
C VAL A 251 -6.90 11.02 -5.97
N THR A 252 -5.71 10.42 -6.06
CA THR A 252 -5.01 10.38 -7.34
C THR A 252 -5.89 9.57 -8.27
N PRO A 253 -6.43 10.12 -9.37
CA PRO A 253 -7.14 9.31 -10.33
C PRO A 253 -6.20 8.17 -10.72
N ASP A 254 -6.70 6.94 -10.74
CA ASP A 254 -6.02 5.85 -11.45
C ASP A 254 -5.61 6.44 -12.78
N PRO A 255 -4.30 6.49 -13.08
CA PRO A 255 -3.87 7.24 -14.23
C PRO A 255 -4.47 6.49 -15.41
N CYS A 256 -5.45 7.11 -16.06
CA CYS A 256 -6.27 6.49 -17.09
C CYS A 256 -5.34 5.75 -18.07
N LYS A 257 -5.73 4.56 -18.50
CA LYS A 257 -5.00 3.82 -19.53
C LYS A 257 -4.69 4.77 -20.66
N ILE A 258 -3.45 4.74 -21.15
CA ILE A 258 -2.97 5.64 -22.18
C ILE A 258 -3.75 5.29 -23.46
N PRO A 259 -4.67 6.16 -23.92
CA PRO A 259 -5.56 5.80 -24.99
C PRO A 259 -4.78 5.73 -26.31
N GLY A 260 -5.16 4.78 -27.17
CA GLY A 260 -4.59 4.69 -28.52
C GLY A 260 -3.14 4.20 -28.57
N VAL A 261 -2.66 3.52 -27.53
CA VAL A 261 -1.34 2.89 -27.51
C VAL A 261 -1.46 1.41 -27.13
N THR A 262 -0.81 0.53 -27.88
CA THR A 262 -0.67 -0.89 -27.56
C THR A 262 0.65 -1.13 -26.82
N GLY A 263 0.62 -1.82 -25.68
CA GLY A 263 1.83 -2.32 -25.02
C GLY A 263 2.33 -3.59 -25.72
N VAL A 264 3.60 -3.67 -26.07
CA VAL A 264 4.20 -4.83 -26.72
C VAL A 264 5.44 -5.28 -25.97
N ILE A 265 5.43 -6.53 -25.53
CA ILE A 265 6.55 -7.18 -24.87
C ILE A 265 7.27 -8.08 -25.88
N LEU A 266 8.56 -7.85 -26.09
CA LEU A 266 9.38 -8.70 -26.96
C LEU A 266 9.98 -9.85 -26.15
N ALA A 267 9.49 -11.07 -26.40
CA ALA A 267 9.88 -12.29 -25.69
C ALA A 267 10.36 -13.37 -26.67
N GLY A 268 11.54 -13.17 -27.26
CA GLY A 268 12.08 -14.08 -28.28
C GLY A 268 13.61 -14.09 -28.46
N GLY A 269 14.36 -13.51 -27.51
CA GLY A 269 15.81 -13.46 -27.59
C GLY A 269 16.46 -14.80 -27.21
N ALA A 270 17.03 -15.52 -28.18
CA ALA A 270 17.83 -16.72 -27.92
C ALA A 270 18.98 -16.41 -26.95
N SER A 271 18.81 -16.77 -25.68
CA SER A 271 19.76 -16.48 -24.60
C SER A 271 20.90 -17.49 -24.59
N LEU A 272 21.77 -17.45 -25.61
CA LEU A 272 22.97 -18.29 -25.69
C LEU A 272 23.95 -18.09 -24.51
N ARG A 273 23.85 -16.98 -23.77
CA ARG A 273 24.74 -16.62 -22.66
C ARG A 273 24.25 -17.04 -21.26
N MET A 274 22.97 -17.38 -21.08
CA MET A 274 22.38 -17.71 -19.76
C MET A 274 22.05 -19.19 -19.57
N GLN A 275 22.21 -20.03 -20.61
CA GLN A 275 21.87 -21.47 -20.61
C GLN A 275 20.40 -21.79 -20.21
N SER A 276 19.53 -20.79 -20.05
CA SER A 276 18.08 -20.89 -19.81
C SER A 276 17.34 -19.64 -20.33
N ASP A 277 16.03 -19.77 -20.59
CA ASP A 277 15.19 -18.65 -21.03
C ASP A 277 15.07 -17.58 -19.92
N LYS A 278 15.78 -16.46 -20.12
CA LYS A 278 15.87 -15.31 -19.19
C LYS A 278 14.51 -14.78 -18.73
N SER A 279 13.51 -14.84 -19.60
CA SER A 279 12.15 -14.34 -19.33
C SER A 279 11.46 -15.10 -18.19
N LEU A 280 11.90 -16.33 -17.89
CA LEU A 280 11.32 -17.20 -16.86
C LEU A 280 12.05 -17.13 -15.51
N LEU A 281 13.05 -16.25 -15.36
CA LEU A 281 13.83 -16.16 -14.13
C LEU A 281 13.02 -15.49 -13.01
N PRO A 282 12.95 -16.10 -11.81
CA PRO A 282 12.14 -15.58 -10.72
C PRO A 282 12.82 -14.42 -9.97
N LEU A 283 12.16 -13.26 -9.96
CA LEU A 283 12.48 -12.08 -9.16
C LEU A 283 11.35 -11.84 -8.15
N GLN A 284 11.68 -11.84 -6.87
CA GLN A 284 10.70 -11.63 -5.78
C GLN A 284 9.47 -12.55 -5.85
N GLY A 285 9.61 -13.75 -6.42
CA GLY A 285 8.54 -14.74 -6.52
C GLY A 285 7.75 -14.76 -7.84
N ALA A 286 8.01 -13.84 -8.78
CA ALA A 286 7.40 -13.81 -10.11
C ALA A 286 8.46 -13.70 -11.23
N ARG A 287 8.13 -14.05 -12.48
CA ARG A 287 9.08 -13.97 -13.60
C ARG A 287 9.25 -12.52 -14.05
N PHE A 288 10.38 -12.16 -14.67
CA PHE A 288 10.56 -10.79 -15.21
C PHE A 288 9.42 -10.36 -16.12
N ILE A 289 8.95 -11.26 -16.99
CA ILE A 289 7.85 -10.96 -17.90
C ILE A 289 6.52 -10.71 -17.16
N ASP A 290 6.31 -11.29 -15.98
CA ASP A 290 5.10 -11.07 -15.18
C ASP A 290 5.07 -9.65 -14.62
N HIS A 291 6.23 -9.16 -14.16
CA HIS A 291 6.39 -7.76 -13.71
C HIS A 291 6.14 -6.78 -14.86
N VAL A 292 6.76 -7.02 -16.01
CA VAL A 292 6.57 -6.19 -17.21
C VAL A 292 5.11 -6.18 -17.64
N HIS A 293 4.47 -7.36 -17.74
CA HIS A 293 3.07 -7.47 -18.11
C HIS A 293 2.15 -6.76 -17.12
N GLY A 294 2.38 -6.89 -15.82
CA GLY A 294 1.62 -6.19 -14.79
C GLY A 294 1.60 -4.68 -15.01
N VAL A 295 2.78 -4.08 -15.24
CA VAL A 295 2.92 -2.65 -15.51
C VAL A 295 2.24 -2.26 -16.83
N LEU A 296 2.45 -3.00 -17.92
CA LEU A 296 1.83 -2.66 -19.20
C LEU A 296 0.31 -2.81 -19.17
N ASN A 297 -0.22 -3.79 -18.45
CA ASN A 297 -1.66 -4.03 -18.34
C ASN A 297 -2.38 -2.93 -17.54
N GLU A 298 -1.67 -2.29 -16.59
CA GLU A 298 -2.13 -1.09 -15.91
C GLU A 298 -2.14 0.13 -16.85
N LEU A 299 -1.13 0.24 -17.72
CA LEU A 299 -0.93 1.41 -18.58
C LEU A 299 -1.75 1.39 -19.87
N PHE A 300 -2.06 0.23 -20.44
CA PHE A 300 -2.62 0.12 -21.80
C PHE A 300 -3.88 -0.76 -21.85
N ASP A 301 -4.82 -0.41 -22.74
CA ASP A 301 -6.02 -1.22 -22.98
C ASP A 301 -5.73 -2.52 -23.73
N GLU A 302 -4.57 -2.59 -24.39
CA GLU A 302 -4.10 -3.74 -25.13
C GLU A 302 -2.64 -4.02 -24.81
N VAL A 303 -2.33 -5.28 -24.46
CA VAL A 303 -0.97 -5.78 -24.30
C VAL A 303 -0.77 -7.01 -25.18
N LEU A 304 0.37 -7.10 -25.86
CA LEU A 304 0.77 -8.23 -26.70
C LEU A 304 2.15 -8.76 -26.28
N ILE A 305 2.35 -10.07 -26.41
CA ILE A 305 3.67 -10.70 -26.31
C ILE A 305 4.07 -11.21 -27.69
N VAL A 306 5.18 -10.71 -28.22
CA VAL A 306 5.79 -11.23 -29.46
C VAL A 306 6.71 -12.39 -29.08
N THR A 307 6.32 -13.61 -29.46
CA THR A 307 7.04 -14.85 -29.11
C THR A 307 6.79 -15.94 -30.15
N ASN A 308 7.82 -16.76 -30.42
CA ASN A 308 7.70 -17.99 -31.21
C ASN A 308 7.45 -19.23 -30.35
N SER A 309 7.40 -19.07 -29.02
CA SER A 309 7.12 -20.12 -28.03
C SER A 309 5.97 -19.69 -27.11
N PRO A 310 4.73 -19.61 -27.62
CA PRO A 310 3.56 -19.16 -26.86
C PRO A 310 3.24 -20.05 -25.64
N GLU A 311 3.64 -21.32 -25.67
CA GLU A 311 3.47 -22.30 -24.60
C GLU A 311 4.10 -21.86 -23.27
N ASN A 312 5.18 -21.07 -23.33
CA ASN A 312 5.92 -20.58 -22.16
C ASN A 312 5.15 -19.49 -21.37
N TYR A 313 4.09 -18.92 -21.95
CA TYR A 313 3.39 -17.75 -21.42
C TYR A 313 1.86 -17.95 -21.34
N THR A 314 1.40 -19.21 -21.35
CA THR A 314 -0.03 -19.56 -21.34
C THR A 314 -0.79 -19.03 -20.13
N ASP A 315 -0.09 -18.74 -19.04
CA ASP A 315 -0.59 -18.21 -17.77
C ASP A 315 -0.71 -16.68 -17.71
N ILE A 316 -0.17 -15.95 -18.71
CA ILE A 316 -0.29 -14.49 -18.82
C ILE A 316 -1.52 -14.14 -19.67
N ASP A 317 -2.46 -13.36 -19.15
CA ASP A 317 -3.70 -13.02 -19.87
C ASP A 317 -3.50 -11.90 -20.92
N CYS A 318 -2.86 -12.25 -22.04
CA CYS A 318 -2.71 -11.37 -23.20
C CYS A 318 -2.53 -12.18 -24.49
N ARG A 319 -2.62 -11.51 -25.66
CA ARG A 319 -2.41 -12.17 -26.97
C ARG A 319 -0.93 -12.44 -27.20
N LYS A 320 -0.61 -13.68 -27.60
CA LYS A 320 0.74 -14.08 -28.03
C LYS A 320 0.74 -14.09 -29.55
N VAL A 321 1.67 -13.37 -30.15
CA VAL A 321 1.77 -13.25 -31.60
C VAL A 321 3.15 -13.73 -32.08
N PRO A 322 3.23 -14.46 -33.20
CA PRO A 322 4.49 -14.95 -33.72
C PRO A 322 5.32 -13.81 -34.33
N ASP A 323 6.62 -14.04 -34.45
CA ASP A 323 7.48 -13.18 -35.26
C ASP A 323 7.22 -13.46 -36.75
N ILE A 324 6.82 -12.44 -37.50
CA ILE A 324 6.55 -12.52 -38.95
C ILE A 324 7.84 -12.79 -39.73
N HIS A 325 8.97 -12.25 -39.27
CA HIS A 325 10.28 -12.44 -39.90
C HIS A 325 11.19 -13.26 -38.99
N VAL A 326 10.76 -14.50 -38.72
CA VAL A 326 11.41 -15.45 -37.80
C VAL A 326 12.95 -15.44 -37.91
N GLY A 327 13.61 -15.21 -36.79
CA GLY A 327 15.07 -15.32 -36.67
C GLY A 327 15.86 -14.12 -37.21
N LYS A 328 15.20 -13.04 -37.64
CA LYS A 328 15.86 -11.80 -38.07
C LYS A 328 16.16 -10.80 -36.93
N GLY A 329 15.98 -11.23 -35.67
CA GLY A 329 16.40 -10.49 -34.48
C GLY A 329 15.37 -9.48 -33.98
N VAL A 330 15.81 -8.55 -33.12
CA VAL A 330 14.90 -7.66 -32.37
C VAL A 330 14.10 -6.72 -33.28
N LEU A 331 14.69 -6.27 -34.39
CA LEU A 331 14.00 -5.44 -35.38
C LEU A 331 12.76 -6.14 -35.99
N ALA A 332 12.83 -7.46 -36.18
CA ALA A 332 11.70 -8.27 -36.62
C ALA A 332 10.62 -8.41 -35.53
N GLY A 333 11.04 -8.46 -34.27
CA GLY A 333 10.14 -8.38 -33.11
C GLY A 333 9.35 -7.07 -33.07
N ILE A 334 10.02 -5.92 -33.26
CA ILE A 334 9.37 -4.60 -33.33
C ILE A 334 8.36 -4.55 -34.48
N HIS A 335 8.77 -5.01 -35.67
CA HIS A 335 7.87 -5.10 -36.82
C HIS A 335 6.61 -5.92 -36.51
N SER A 336 6.79 -7.11 -35.94
CA SER A 336 5.67 -8.02 -35.62
C SER A 336 4.75 -7.42 -34.55
N GLY A 337 5.33 -6.74 -33.55
CA GLY A 337 4.56 -5.99 -32.55
C GLY A 337 3.71 -4.89 -33.18
N LEU A 338 4.29 -4.07 -34.06
CA LEU A 338 3.58 -3.00 -34.78
C LEU A 338 2.50 -3.55 -35.72
N TRP A 339 2.78 -4.64 -36.44
CA TRP A 339 1.84 -5.27 -37.36
C TRP A 339 0.60 -5.81 -36.64
N HIS A 340 0.79 -6.43 -35.47
CA HIS A 340 -0.30 -7.06 -34.71
C HIS A 340 -1.03 -6.13 -33.73
N ALA A 341 -0.44 -4.98 -33.39
CA ALA A 341 -1.07 -3.96 -32.56
C ALA A 341 -2.40 -3.51 -33.17
N ASN A 342 -3.43 -3.27 -32.34
CA ASN A 342 -4.68 -2.71 -32.85
C ASN A 342 -4.58 -1.19 -33.03
N HIS A 343 -3.79 -0.51 -32.19
CA HIS A 343 -3.62 0.94 -32.26
C HIS A 343 -2.54 1.37 -33.27
N ASP A 344 -2.50 2.67 -33.59
CA ASP A 344 -1.47 3.26 -34.47
C ASP A 344 -0.10 3.37 -33.79
N LYS A 345 -0.10 3.54 -32.46
CA LYS A 345 1.08 3.66 -31.61
C LYS A 345 1.28 2.38 -30.81
N ALA A 346 2.53 1.95 -30.66
CA ALA A 346 2.91 0.83 -29.81
C ALA A 346 4.08 1.20 -28.91
N PHE A 347 3.94 0.99 -27.60
CA PHE A 347 5.06 1.06 -26.66
C PHE A 347 5.75 -0.29 -26.62
N ILE A 348 7.00 -0.34 -27.07
CA ILE A 348 7.76 -1.57 -27.19
C ILE A 348 8.74 -1.68 -26.03
N VAL A 349 8.68 -2.82 -25.32
CA VAL A 349 9.59 -3.12 -24.22
C VAL A 349 10.22 -4.52 -24.29
N GLY A 350 11.47 -4.63 -23.86
CA GLY A 350 12.14 -5.92 -23.66
C GLY A 350 11.60 -6.67 -22.43
N CYS A 351 11.55 -8.01 -22.50
CA CYS A 351 11.14 -8.83 -21.35
C CYS A 351 12.19 -8.89 -20.21
N ASP A 352 13.36 -8.31 -20.41
CA ASP A 352 14.54 -8.28 -19.53
C ASP A 352 14.67 -6.98 -18.73
N MET A 353 13.62 -6.15 -18.73
CA MET A 353 13.55 -4.85 -18.05
C MET A 353 12.44 -4.81 -16.99
N PRO A 354 12.59 -5.51 -15.83
CA PRO A 354 11.48 -5.70 -14.88
C PRO A 354 11.14 -4.48 -14.00
N PHE A 355 11.94 -3.42 -14.03
CA PHE A 355 11.80 -2.26 -13.12
C PHE A 355 11.16 -1.04 -13.81
N ILE A 356 10.17 -1.28 -14.68
CA ILE A 356 9.49 -0.23 -15.46
C ILE A 356 8.76 0.73 -14.52
N ASN A 357 9.07 2.01 -14.60
CA ASN A 357 8.31 3.06 -13.94
C ASN A 357 7.17 3.57 -14.83
N THR A 358 5.94 3.59 -14.31
CA THR A 358 4.74 4.00 -15.05
C THR A 358 4.77 5.45 -15.53
N GLN A 359 5.40 6.36 -14.77
CA GLN A 359 5.51 7.78 -15.12
C GLN A 359 6.51 8.02 -16.26
N VAL A 360 7.57 7.22 -16.33
CA VAL A 360 8.52 7.25 -17.45
C VAL A 360 7.80 6.87 -18.75
N VAL A 361 7.05 5.77 -18.74
CA VAL A 361 6.28 5.32 -19.91
C VAL A 361 5.25 6.36 -20.34
N ARG A 362 4.56 7.00 -19.39
CA ARG A 362 3.60 8.08 -19.68
C ARG A 362 4.27 9.29 -20.32
N SER A 363 5.44 9.68 -19.83
CA SER A 363 6.23 10.78 -20.41
C SER A 363 6.61 10.49 -21.85
N ILE A 364 7.09 9.26 -22.14
CA ILE A 364 7.39 8.80 -23.50
C ILE A 364 6.15 8.83 -24.40
N CYS A 365 5.00 8.37 -23.90
CA CYS A 365 3.77 8.32 -24.69
C CYS A 365 3.13 9.70 -24.94
N THR A 366 3.35 10.67 -24.06
CA THR A 366 2.79 12.04 -24.17
C THR A 366 3.51 12.84 -25.27
N GLU A 367 4.80 12.59 -25.46
CA GLU A 367 5.67 13.28 -26.43
C GLU A 367 5.57 12.71 -27.86
N ALA A 368 4.58 11.85 -28.10
CA ALA A 368 4.41 11.07 -29.32
C ALA A 368 4.08 11.90 -30.56
N ASP A 369 3.39 13.03 -30.45
CA ASP A 369 2.94 13.81 -31.60
C ASP A 369 3.90 14.98 -31.87
N PRO A 370 4.49 15.12 -33.08
CA PRO A 370 4.28 14.38 -34.34
C PRO A 370 5.33 13.27 -34.64
N ALA A 371 6.05 12.75 -33.63
CA ALA A 371 7.15 11.80 -33.83
C ALA A 371 6.69 10.38 -34.25
N ASP A 372 7.46 9.74 -35.12
CA ASP A 372 7.26 8.34 -35.52
C ASP A 372 7.87 7.37 -34.49
N VAL A 373 8.97 7.81 -33.86
CA VAL A 373 9.64 7.11 -32.76
C VAL A 373 9.93 8.10 -31.63
N VAL A 374 9.52 7.79 -30.40
CA VAL A 374 9.98 8.51 -29.20
C VAL A 374 10.96 7.62 -28.46
N LEU A 375 12.22 8.04 -28.46
CA LEU A 375 13.36 7.27 -27.99
C LEU A 375 13.93 7.91 -26.72
N PRO A 376 13.88 7.23 -25.56
CA PRO A 376 14.50 7.79 -24.37
C PRO A 376 16.02 7.74 -24.45
N VAL A 377 16.67 8.78 -23.92
CA VAL A 377 18.13 8.92 -23.81
C VAL A 377 18.51 8.95 -22.34
N HIS A 378 19.18 7.89 -21.89
CA HIS A 378 19.69 7.80 -20.53
C HIS A 378 21.22 7.87 -20.48
N ALA A 379 21.79 7.89 -19.27
CA ALA A 379 23.25 7.91 -19.06
C ALA A 379 24.03 6.80 -19.82
N GLY A 380 23.37 5.69 -20.18
CA GLY A 380 23.94 4.57 -20.95
C GLY A 380 23.74 4.66 -22.47
N GLY A 381 23.02 5.68 -22.96
CA GLY A 381 22.72 5.90 -24.37
C GLY A 381 21.23 5.83 -24.70
N PHE A 382 20.93 5.49 -25.94
CA PHE A 382 19.56 5.27 -26.40
C PHE A 382 19.03 3.92 -25.93
N GLU A 383 17.76 3.85 -25.56
CA GLU A 383 17.10 2.59 -25.22
C GLU A 383 15.92 2.28 -26.15
N PRO A 384 16.17 1.66 -27.32
CA PRO A 384 15.12 1.36 -28.30
C PRO A 384 14.15 0.26 -27.85
N LEU A 385 14.47 -0.50 -26.80
CA LEU A 385 13.58 -1.50 -26.21
C LEU A 385 12.85 -0.96 -24.98
N HIS A 386 12.70 0.35 -24.90
CA HIS A 386 11.84 1.04 -23.95
C HIS A 386 11.27 2.30 -24.61
N ALA A 387 10.71 2.17 -25.81
CA ALA A 387 10.41 3.30 -26.69
C ALA A 387 9.03 3.17 -27.34
N LEU A 388 8.48 4.30 -27.78
CA LEU A 388 7.23 4.35 -28.54
C LEU A 388 7.52 4.34 -30.03
N TYR A 389 6.75 3.57 -30.79
CA TYR A 389 6.83 3.45 -32.24
C TYR A 389 5.45 3.58 -32.88
N ARG A 390 5.37 4.18 -34.06
CA ARG A 390 4.15 4.22 -34.88
C ARG A 390 4.14 3.16 -35.97
N LYS A 391 2.94 2.76 -36.41
CA LYS A 391 2.76 1.82 -37.52
C LYS A 391 3.33 2.29 -38.85
N ASN A 392 3.47 3.60 -39.07
CA ASN A 392 4.13 4.12 -40.27
C ASN A 392 5.61 3.72 -40.38
N CYS A 393 6.25 3.29 -39.27
CA CYS A 393 7.60 2.72 -39.28
C CYS A 393 7.69 1.36 -39.97
N ILE A 394 6.56 0.65 -40.17
CA ILE A 394 6.54 -0.72 -40.72
C ILE A 394 7.29 -0.81 -42.05
N ASN A 395 7.02 0.08 -43.00
CA ASN A 395 7.65 0.04 -44.32
C ASN A 395 9.17 0.26 -44.24
N ALA A 396 9.60 1.25 -43.45
CA ALA A 396 11.01 1.52 -43.20
C ALA A 396 11.73 0.30 -42.57
N ILE A 397 11.06 -0.38 -41.63
CA ILE A 397 11.59 -1.58 -40.99
C ILE A 397 11.69 -2.75 -42.00
N VAL A 398 10.67 -2.96 -42.83
CA VAL A 398 10.67 -4.03 -43.85
C VAL A 398 11.82 -3.84 -44.84
N GLU A 399 12.05 -2.62 -45.34
CA GLU A 399 13.18 -2.31 -46.22
C GLU A 399 14.52 -2.70 -45.60
N GLN A 400 14.73 -2.39 -44.32
CA GLN A 400 15.95 -2.77 -43.61
C GLN A 400 16.08 -4.29 -43.45
N LEU A 401 14.99 -4.98 -43.10
CA LEU A 401 14.96 -6.44 -42.96
C LEU A 401 15.21 -7.18 -44.28
N ASP A 402 14.78 -6.61 -45.40
CA ASP A 402 15.02 -7.13 -46.75
C ASP A 402 16.45 -6.86 -47.23
N ALA A 403 17.02 -5.72 -46.84
CA ALA A 403 18.44 -5.41 -47.01
C ALA A 403 19.39 -6.21 -46.09
N GLY A 404 18.84 -7.10 -45.25
CA GLY A 404 19.59 -7.95 -44.32
C GLY A 404 20.09 -7.22 -43.07
N GLN A 405 19.67 -5.96 -42.84
CA GLN A 405 19.97 -5.22 -41.63
C GLN A 405 19.13 -5.74 -40.46
N ARG A 406 19.74 -5.78 -39.27
CA ARG A 406 19.12 -6.34 -38.06
C ARG A 406 19.15 -5.38 -36.86
N ARG A 407 19.82 -4.23 -37.01
CA ARG A 407 19.97 -3.24 -35.93
C ARG A 407 18.76 -2.31 -35.91
N ILE A 408 18.18 -2.09 -34.74
CA ILE A 408 16.99 -1.23 -34.57
C ILE A 408 17.24 0.17 -35.15
N VAL A 409 18.41 0.75 -34.86
CA VAL A 409 18.80 2.09 -35.32
C VAL A 409 18.94 2.25 -36.85
N SER A 410 18.91 1.16 -37.62
CA SER A 410 19.16 1.22 -39.08
C SER A 410 18.08 1.95 -39.87
N PHE A 411 16.82 1.91 -39.42
CA PHE A 411 15.70 2.58 -40.11
C PHE A 411 15.44 4.01 -39.62
N PHE A 412 16.07 4.45 -38.53
CA PHE A 412 15.86 5.78 -37.95
C PHE A 412 16.07 6.95 -38.93
N PRO A 413 17.02 6.92 -39.88
CA PRO A 413 17.16 7.98 -40.87
C PRO A 413 15.97 8.12 -41.83
N GLN A 414 15.08 7.12 -41.90
CA GLN A 414 13.91 7.10 -42.78
C GLN A 414 12.63 7.60 -42.08
N VAL A 415 12.68 7.90 -40.78
CA VAL A 415 11.51 8.25 -39.95
C VAL A 415 11.82 9.44 -39.03
N HIS A 416 10.79 10.09 -38.50
CA HIS A 416 10.96 11.17 -37.54
C HIS A 416 11.18 10.64 -36.11
N VAL A 417 12.43 10.62 -35.66
CA VAL A 417 12.81 10.25 -34.29
C VAL A 417 12.86 11.48 -33.38
N ARG A 418 12.15 11.42 -32.25
CA ARG A 418 12.26 12.37 -31.14
C ARG A 418 13.03 11.71 -30.00
N ASN A 419 14.15 12.32 -29.63
CA ASN A 419 14.91 11.90 -28.46
C ASN A 419 14.34 12.62 -27.23
N LEU A 420 13.91 11.84 -26.24
CA LEU A 420 13.50 12.39 -24.95
C LEU A 420 14.72 12.36 -24.04
N ALA A 421 15.03 13.49 -23.38
CA ALA A 421 16.25 13.64 -22.59
C ALA A 421 16.00 13.30 -21.11
N ASP A 422 17.08 12.99 -20.39
CA ASP A 422 17.04 12.53 -18.99
C ASP A 422 16.25 13.45 -18.05
N GLU A 423 16.26 14.76 -18.30
CA GLU A 423 15.51 15.74 -17.50
C GLU A 423 13.99 15.48 -17.49
N SER A 424 13.49 14.71 -18.45
CA SER A 424 12.06 14.38 -18.58
C SER A 424 11.58 13.29 -17.60
N TRP A 425 12.50 12.57 -16.95
CA TRP A 425 12.16 11.53 -15.97
C TRP A 425 13.08 11.46 -14.75
N GLN A 426 14.08 12.33 -14.63
CA GLN A 426 15.03 12.30 -13.53
C GLN A 426 14.37 12.41 -12.15
N ASP A 427 13.25 13.13 -12.03
CA ASP A 427 12.51 13.28 -10.77
C ASP A 427 11.77 12.00 -10.34
N VAL A 428 11.41 11.13 -11.30
CA VAL A 428 10.60 9.93 -11.05
C VAL A 428 11.41 8.63 -11.13
N ASP A 429 12.52 8.62 -11.86
CA ASP A 429 13.49 7.51 -11.96
C ASP A 429 14.94 8.04 -11.92
N PRO A 430 15.39 8.60 -10.78
CA PRO A 430 16.71 9.23 -10.66
C PRO A 430 17.88 8.26 -10.86
N GLN A 431 17.63 6.95 -10.76
CA GLN A 431 18.63 5.90 -10.92
C GLN A 431 18.57 5.22 -12.30
N GLY A 432 17.61 5.60 -13.16
CA GLY A 432 17.42 5.01 -14.49
C GLY A 432 17.13 3.51 -14.46
N LEU A 433 16.42 3.02 -13.43
CA LEU A 433 16.13 1.60 -13.27
C LEU A 433 15.22 1.06 -14.38
N SER A 434 14.36 1.90 -14.94
CA SER A 434 13.45 1.55 -16.05
C SER A 434 14.20 1.10 -17.30
N PHE A 435 15.43 1.58 -17.50
CA PHE A 435 16.29 1.25 -18.64
C PHE A 435 17.30 0.14 -18.33
N ARG A 436 17.25 -0.44 -17.12
CA ARG A 436 18.23 -1.45 -16.69
C ARG A 436 17.86 -2.83 -17.23
N ASN A 437 18.62 -3.28 -18.22
CA ASN A 437 18.53 -4.64 -18.76
C ASN A 437 19.34 -5.64 -17.90
N ILE A 438 18.75 -6.80 -17.58
CA ILE A 438 19.41 -7.87 -16.82
C ILE A 438 19.86 -8.98 -17.77
N ASN A 439 21.16 -9.02 -18.06
CA ASN A 439 21.71 -9.87 -19.12
C ASN A 439 22.62 -11.00 -18.65
N THR A 440 23.15 -10.91 -17.42
CA THR A 440 24.16 -11.84 -16.87
C THR A 440 23.71 -12.49 -15.55
N PRO A 441 24.21 -13.70 -15.21
CA PRO A 441 23.94 -14.32 -13.91
C PRO A 441 24.39 -13.43 -12.74
N GLU A 442 25.53 -12.75 -12.86
CA GLU A 442 26.09 -11.88 -11.82
C GLU A 442 25.22 -10.64 -11.56
N GLU A 443 24.56 -10.09 -12.57
CA GLU A 443 23.56 -9.03 -12.41
C GLU A 443 22.32 -9.54 -11.70
N TYR A 444 21.83 -10.72 -12.09
CA TYR A 444 20.67 -11.36 -11.45
C TYR A 444 20.92 -11.71 -9.98
N PHE A 445 22.10 -12.26 -9.63
CA PHE A 445 22.45 -12.56 -8.24
C PHE A 445 22.57 -11.31 -7.36
N ARG A 446 23.10 -10.21 -7.91
CA ARG A 446 23.13 -8.92 -7.20
C ARG A 446 21.73 -8.38 -6.88
N LEU A 447 20.72 -8.70 -7.69
CA LEU A 447 19.33 -8.26 -7.48
C LEU A 447 18.54 -9.11 -6.47
N ARG A 448 18.93 -10.37 -6.25
CA ARG A 448 18.32 -11.22 -5.20
C ARG A 448 18.67 -10.80 -3.77
N GLY A 449 19.69 -9.94 -3.58
CA GLY A 449 20.19 -9.52 -2.26
C GLY A 449 19.49 -8.32 -1.60
N GLY A 450 18.45 -7.75 -2.22
CA GLY A 450 17.82 -6.48 -1.77
C GLY A 450 18.39 -5.24 -2.50
N PRO A 451 17.76 -4.05 -2.38
CA PRO A 451 18.25 -2.85 -3.05
C PRO A 451 19.66 -2.51 -2.56
N PRO A 452 20.61 -2.18 -3.47
CA PRO A 452 22.01 -2.13 -3.10
C PRO A 452 22.34 -0.87 -2.29
N ASP A 453 22.95 -1.05 -1.13
CA ASP A 453 23.71 -0.01 -0.44
C ASP A 453 24.99 0.25 -1.27
N LEU A 454 24.94 1.27 -2.12
CA LEU A 454 25.79 1.43 -3.32
C LEU A 454 27.15 2.12 -3.10
N ARG A 455 27.73 2.06 -1.90
CA ARG A 455 29.05 2.70 -1.64
C ARG A 455 30.27 1.98 -2.24
N LEU A 456 30.09 0.87 -2.96
CA LEU A 456 31.22 0.04 -3.43
C LEU A 456 31.41 -0.01 -4.96
N ALA A 457 30.50 0.55 -5.76
CA ALA A 457 30.59 0.44 -7.22
C ALA A 457 31.58 1.44 -7.89
N THR A 458 32.06 2.45 -7.18
CA THR A 458 32.95 3.47 -7.76
C THR A 458 34.42 3.07 -7.86
N LYS A 459 34.86 2.02 -7.14
CA LYS A 459 36.27 1.58 -7.20
C LYS A 459 36.58 0.62 -8.36
N GLU A 460 35.67 -0.31 -8.68
CA GLU A 460 35.97 -1.35 -9.69
C GLU A 460 35.92 -0.85 -11.15
N GLN A 461 35.28 0.30 -11.41
CA GLN A 461 35.29 0.91 -12.75
C GLN A 461 36.55 1.74 -13.02
N GLN A 462 37.26 2.22 -11.99
CA GLN A 462 38.51 2.99 -12.18
C GLN A 462 39.72 2.08 -12.44
N GLU A 463 39.70 0.81 -12.01
CA GLU A 463 40.84 -0.11 -12.19
C GLU A 463 40.84 -0.87 -13.52
N ARG A 464 39.78 -0.78 -14.34
CA ARG A 464 39.72 -1.40 -15.67
C ARG A 464 40.10 -0.49 -16.84
N GLN A 465 40.48 0.75 -16.56
CA GLN A 465 40.99 1.70 -17.57
C GLN A 465 42.42 2.19 -17.29
N ALA A 466 43.18 1.47 -16.44
CA ALA A 466 44.61 1.67 -16.23
C ALA A 466 45.44 0.62 -16.98
#